data_AF-A0AAV8WNM7-F1
#
_entry.id   AF-A0AAV8WNM7-F1
#
_cell.length_a   1.000
_cell.length_b   1.000
_cell.length_c   1.000
_cell.angle_alpha   90.00
_cell.angle_beta   90.00
_cell.angle_gamma   90.00
#
_symmetry.space_group_name_H-M   'P 1'
#
loop_
_entity.id
_entity.type
_entity.pdbx_description
1 polymer ?
#
loop_
_entity_poly.entity_id
_entity_poly.type
_entity_poly.pdbx_seq_one_letter_code
_entity_poly.pdbx_strand_id
1 'polypeptide(L)'
;MKAVRAAIEDNLPSAKTILNALNNPIYKMYLLFLAYVFELVIKVNVELQSESPKLPFLLNRITTLYKKLLRSFKKKDVLDKTRIHKVNINCPGNYVIIENLYVGAKTDAFIKLKNENIAKEELHNFRVRILDLYAEICYQIKKRFDLNDSHLKYASNFTPNIALYGSVW
;
A
#
# COMPACT_ATOMS: atom_id res chain seq x y z
N MET A 1 17.87 -0.13 -20.99
CA MET A 1 18.77 -0.41 -22.13
C MET A 1 18.11 -1.23 -23.25
N LYS A 2 17.48 -2.39 -22.98
CA LYS A 2 16.85 -3.21 -24.06
C LYS A 2 15.72 -2.51 -24.85
N ALA A 3 14.83 -1.77 -24.17
CA ALA A 3 13.71 -1.08 -24.85
C ALA A 3 14.14 0.08 -25.76
N VAL A 4 15.26 0.73 -25.46
CA VAL A 4 15.78 1.86 -26.26
C VAL A 4 16.36 1.36 -27.58
N ARG A 5 17.12 0.26 -27.56
CA ARG A 5 17.61 -0.39 -28.79
C ARG A 5 16.45 -0.88 -29.65
N ALA A 6 15.49 -1.63 -29.09
CA ALA A 6 14.35 -2.13 -29.87
C ALA A 6 13.45 -1.01 -30.45
N ALA A 7 13.38 0.16 -29.81
CA ALA A 7 12.59 1.29 -30.30
C ALA A 7 13.31 2.10 -31.40
N ILE A 8 14.65 2.17 -31.33
CA ILE A 8 15.47 3.01 -32.22
C ILE A 8 16.09 2.19 -33.36
N GLU A 9 16.62 1.00 -33.08
CA GLU A 9 17.26 0.10 -34.05
C GLU A 9 16.23 -0.74 -34.83
N ASP A 10 15.23 -1.34 -34.14
CA ASP A 10 14.25 -2.23 -34.78
C ASP A 10 12.94 -1.52 -35.22
N ASN A 11 12.81 -0.22 -34.93
CA ASN A 11 11.65 0.62 -35.25
C ASN A 11 10.27 0.01 -34.86
N LEU A 12 10.25 -0.85 -33.85
CA LEU A 12 9.03 -1.56 -33.45
C LEU A 12 8.03 -0.57 -32.81
N PRO A 13 6.78 -0.45 -33.33
CA PRO A 13 5.79 0.49 -32.81
C PRO A 13 5.45 0.26 -31.33
N SER A 14 5.42 -1.00 -30.90
CA SER A 14 5.21 -1.40 -29.50
C SER A 14 6.36 -0.93 -28.60
N ALA A 15 7.61 -1.04 -29.05
CA ALA A 15 8.78 -0.59 -28.30
C ALA A 15 8.80 0.94 -28.13
N LYS A 16 8.39 1.69 -29.17
CA LYS A 16 8.20 3.15 -29.09
C LYS A 16 7.11 3.54 -28.10
N THR A 17 5.99 2.82 -28.10
CA THR A 17 4.88 3.05 -27.15
C THR A 17 5.34 2.84 -25.70
N ILE A 18 6.07 1.75 -25.44
CA ILE A 18 6.64 1.46 -24.10
C ILE A 18 7.66 2.53 -23.73
N LEU A 19 8.54 2.93 -24.64
CA LEU A 19 9.54 3.96 -24.38
C LEU A 19 8.90 5.31 -24.03
N ASN A 20 7.87 5.71 -24.78
CA ASN A 20 7.11 6.93 -24.51
C ASN A 20 6.40 6.85 -23.15
N ALA A 21 5.83 5.69 -22.79
CA ALA A 21 5.27 5.47 -21.47
C ALA A 21 6.34 5.56 -20.36
N LEU A 22 7.52 4.96 -20.55
CA LEU A 22 8.60 5.05 -19.56
C LEU A 22 9.14 6.48 -19.38
N ASN A 23 9.00 7.33 -20.40
CA ASN A 23 9.36 8.75 -20.35
C ASN A 23 8.26 9.64 -19.76
N ASN A 24 7.03 9.14 -19.61
CA ASN A 24 5.93 9.90 -19.02
C ASN A 24 6.15 10.05 -17.49
N PRO A 25 6.21 11.29 -16.96
CA PRO A 25 6.43 11.53 -15.53
C PRO A 25 5.33 10.94 -14.64
N ILE A 26 4.08 10.89 -15.10
CA ILE A 26 2.95 10.31 -14.37
C ILE A 26 3.13 8.80 -14.18
N TYR A 27 3.52 8.07 -15.23
CA TYR A 27 3.79 6.64 -15.09
C TYR A 27 4.94 6.36 -14.13
N LYS A 28 5.98 7.21 -14.16
CA LYS A 28 7.07 7.11 -13.18
C LYS A 28 6.57 7.34 -11.74
N MET A 29 5.66 8.28 -11.51
CA MET A 29 5.04 8.48 -10.20
C MET A 29 4.27 7.24 -9.74
N TYR A 30 3.45 6.63 -10.61
CA TYR A 30 2.75 5.38 -10.28
C TYR A 30 3.72 4.27 -9.94
N LEU A 31 4.79 4.08 -10.71
CA LEU A 31 5.78 3.02 -10.45
C LEU A 31 6.53 3.25 -9.14
N LEU A 32 6.91 4.50 -8.82
CA LEU A 32 7.56 4.84 -7.55
C LEU A 32 6.64 4.59 -6.35
N PHE A 33 5.38 5.02 -6.47
CA PHE A 33 4.37 4.77 -5.44
C PHE A 33 4.11 3.26 -5.29
N LEU A 34 4.01 2.54 -6.40
CA LEU A 34 3.75 1.12 -6.42
C LEU A 34 4.88 0.34 -5.74
N ALA A 35 6.14 0.69 -6.02
CA ALA A 35 7.28 0.14 -5.31
C ALA A 35 7.19 0.37 -3.79
N TYR A 36 6.78 1.58 -3.36
CA TYR A 36 6.58 1.90 -1.96
C TYR A 36 5.47 1.06 -1.31
N VAL A 37 4.28 0.97 -1.92
CA VAL A 37 3.15 0.25 -1.32
C VAL A 37 3.39 -1.27 -1.32
N PHE A 38 4.08 -1.80 -2.33
CA PHE A 38 4.49 -3.20 -2.36
C PHE A 38 5.41 -3.55 -1.19
N GLU A 39 6.38 -2.71 -0.85
CA GLU A 39 7.24 -2.95 0.32
C GLU A 39 6.45 -3.04 1.64
N LEU A 40 5.27 -2.39 1.73
CA LEU A 40 4.39 -2.50 2.89
C LEU A 40 3.62 -3.81 2.91
N VAL A 41 3.07 -4.22 1.76
CA VAL A 41 2.16 -5.37 1.64
C VAL A 41 2.95 -6.69 1.58
N ILE A 42 4.07 -6.73 0.86
CA ILE A 42 4.90 -7.93 0.69
C ILE A 42 5.39 -8.45 2.04
N LYS A 43 5.79 -7.56 2.96
CA LYS A 43 6.26 -7.99 4.30
C LYS A 43 5.20 -8.81 5.04
N VAL A 44 3.96 -8.37 4.99
CA VAL A 44 2.83 -9.09 5.59
C VAL A 44 2.51 -10.36 4.79
N ASN A 45 2.57 -10.32 3.46
CA ASN A 45 2.31 -11.48 2.64
C ASN A 45 3.33 -12.62 2.87
N VAL A 46 4.61 -12.29 3.02
CA VAL A 46 5.67 -13.25 3.37
C VAL A 46 5.42 -13.86 4.75
N GLU A 47 4.98 -13.06 5.73
CA GLU A 47 4.63 -13.58 7.06
C GLU A 47 3.41 -14.52 7.01
N LEU A 48 2.41 -14.22 6.17
CA LEU A 48 1.23 -15.08 5.95
C LEU A 48 1.57 -16.39 5.25
N GLN A 49 2.58 -16.41 4.39
CA GLN A 49 3.04 -17.60 3.66
C GLN A 49 4.10 -18.40 4.43
N SER A 50 4.43 -17.99 5.65
CA SER A 50 5.43 -18.69 6.45
C SER A 50 4.88 -20.00 6.99
N GLU A 51 5.66 -21.07 6.86
CA GLU A 51 5.38 -22.38 7.49
C GLU A 51 5.61 -22.36 9.01
N SER A 52 6.27 -21.32 9.53
CA SER A 52 6.43 -21.13 10.97
C SER A 52 5.15 -20.60 11.61
N PRO A 53 4.86 -20.93 12.88
CA PRO A 53 3.67 -20.44 13.57
C PRO A 53 3.72 -18.91 13.76
N LYS A 54 3.10 -18.17 12.83
CA LYS A 54 3.04 -16.69 12.84
C LYS A 54 1.73 -16.13 13.38
N LEU A 55 0.71 -16.96 13.60
CA LEU A 55 -0.59 -16.55 14.15
C LEU A 55 -0.48 -15.64 15.39
N PRO A 56 0.44 -15.89 16.35
CA PRO A 56 0.65 -15.04 17.53
C PRO A 56 1.00 -13.57 17.21
N PHE A 57 1.68 -13.33 16.09
CA PHE A 57 2.19 -12.03 15.69
C PHE A 57 1.36 -11.39 14.57
N LEU A 58 0.58 -12.20 13.85
CA LEU A 58 -0.11 -11.81 12.64
C LEU A 58 -1.08 -10.66 12.87
N LEU A 59 -1.92 -10.73 13.92
CA LEU A 59 -2.88 -9.68 14.22
C LEU A 59 -2.19 -8.33 14.50
N ASN A 60 -1.09 -8.35 15.25
CA ASN A 60 -0.30 -7.15 15.54
C ASN A 60 0.35 -6.58 14.27
N ARG A 61 0.86 -7.44 13.39
CA ARG A 61 1.48 -7.05 12.11
C ARG A 61 0.47 -6.44 11.15
N ILE A 62 -0.67 -7.09 10.96
CA ILE A 62 -1.80 -6.58 10.16
C ILE A 62 -2.32 -5.27 10.73
N THR A 63 -2.51 -5.18 12.05
CA THR A 63 -2.96 -3.95 12.72
C THR A 63 -1.97 -2.81 12.50
N THR A 64 -0.67 -3.10 12.54
CA THR A 64 0.38 -2.10 12.30
C THR A 64 0.37 -1.61 10.85
N LEU A 65 0.25 -2.53 9.87
CA LEU A 65 0.10 -2.19 8.45
C LEU A 65 -1.15 -1.33 8.24
N TYR A 66 -2.29 -1.76 8.78
CA TYR A 66 -3.56 -1.05 8.67
C TYR A 66 -3.50 0.36 9.26
N LYS A 67 -2.92 0.53 10.46
CA LYS A 67 -2.66 1.86 11.05
C LYS A 67 -1.78 2.73 10.16
N LYS A 68 -0.72 2.15 9.59
CA LYS A 68 0.20 2.87 8.71
C LYS A 68 -0.49 3.35 7.44
N LEU A 69 -1.30 2.50 6.81
CA LEU A 69 -2.08 2.84 5.62
C LEU A 69 -3.11 3.95 5.93
N LEU A 70 -3.87 3.82 7.03
CA LEU A 70 -4.83 4.85 7.43
C LEU A 70 -4.19 6.21 7.66
N ARG A 71 -3.00 6.27 8.28
CA ARG A 71 -2.26 7.52 8.47
C ARG A 71 -1.87 8.21 7.17
N SER A 72 -1.81 7.48 6.05
CA SER A 72 -1.47 8.07 4.75
C SER A 72 -2.60 8.92 4.16
N PHE A 73 -3.86 8.67 4.52
CA PHE A 73 -5.02 9.32 3.89
C PHE A 73 -6.15 9.77 4.83
N LYS A 74 -6.15 9.38 6.12
CA LYS A 74 -7.10 9.86 7.12
C LYS A 74 -6.52 10.98 7.96
N LYS A 75 -7.37 11.94 8.34
CA LYS A 75 -6.99 13.01 9.26
C LYS A 75 -6.56 12.44 10.61
N LYS A 76 -5.53 13.06 11.20
CA LYS A 76 -4.93 12.61 12.47
C LYS A 76 -5.94 12.62 13.61
N ASP A 77 -6.76 13.67 13.71
CA ASP A 77 -7.78 13.83 14.75
C ASP A 77 -8.82 12.70 14.74
N VAL A 78 -9.19 12.20 13.56
CA VAL A 78 -10.10 11.05 13.41
C VAL A 78 -9.45 9.77 13.96
N LEU A 79 -8.16 9.55 13.66
CA LEU A 79 -7.42 8.37 14.08
C LEU A 79 -7.13 8.37 15.59
N ASP A 80 -6.91 9.54 16.17
CA ASP A 80 -6.65 9.69 17.61
C ASP A 80 -7.92 9.48 18.44
N LYS A 81 -9.09 9.88 17.93
CA LYS A 81 -10.38 9.78 18.62
C LYS A 81 -11.09 8.44 18.42
N THR A 82 -10.72 7.67 17.39
CA THR A 82 -11.47 6.47 16.97
C THR A 82 -10.65 5.22 17.17
N ARG A 83 -11.23 4.19 17.81
CA ARG A 83 -10.62 2.86 17.86
C ARG A 83 -10.41 2.33 16.45
N ILE A 84 -9.24 1.75 16.19
CA ILE A 84 -8.78 1.44 14.83
C ILE A 84 -9.76 0.55 14.02
N HIS A 85 -10.39 -0.44 14.67
CA HIS A 85 -11.38 -1.32 14.05
C HIS A 85 -12.69 -0.59 13.68
N LYS A 86 -13.03 0.50 14.37
CA LYS A 86 -14.23 1.31 14.15
C LYS A 86 -14.04 2.42 13.11
N VAL A 87 -12.81 2.66 12.65
CA VAL A 87 -12.56 3.68 11.64
C VAL A 87 -13.36 3.36 10.38
N ASN A 88 -14.18 4.31 9.95
CA ASN A 88 -14.89 4.24 8.68
C ASN A 88 -13.95 4.68 7.54
N ILE A 89 -13.64 3.72 6.66
CA ILE A 89 -12.73 3.92 5.54
C ILE A 89 -13.38 4.84 4.50
N ASN A 90 -14.66 4.65 4.18
CA ASN A 90 -15.34 5.32 3.06
C ASN A 90 -16.07 6.61 3.47
N CYS A 91 -15.47 7.38 4.39
CA CYS A 91 -16.01 8.67 4.83
C CYS A 91 -15.10 9.82 4.33
N PRO A 92 -15.50 10.52 3.24
CA PRO A 92 -14.71 11.58 2.63
C PRO A 92 -14.39 12.75 3.57
N GLY A 93 -15.31 13.12 4.47
CA GLY A 93 -15.08 14.18 5.46
C GLY A 93 -13.91 13.91 6.41
N ASN A 94 -13.48 12.65 6.52
CA ASN A 94 -12.38 12.21 7.37
C ASN A 94 -11.06 12.07 6.61
N TYR A 95 -11.02 12.32 5.29
CA TYR A 95 -9.79 12.27 4.51
C TYR A 95 -8.94 13.52 4.73
N VAL A 96 -7.62 13.37 4.63
CA VAL A 96 -6.74 14.51 4.48
C VAL A 96 -7.08 15.25 3.18
N ILE A 97 -6.75 16.53 3.13
CA ILE A 97 -6.82 17.29 1.88
C ILE A 97 -5.93 16.59 0.85
N ILE A 98 -6.38 16.46 -0.40
CA ILE A 98 -5.77 15.59 -1.40
C ILE A 98 -4.30 15.92 -1.67
N GLU A 99 -3.91 17.19 -1.58
CA GLU A 99 -2.54 17.67 -1.72
C GLU A 99 -1.62 17.19 -0.58
N ASN A 100 -2.19 16.94 0.60
CA ASN A 100 -1.49 16.43 1.79
C ASN A 100 -1.47 14.91 1.87
N LEU A 101 -2.04 14.21 0.88
CA LEU A 101 -1.99 12.74 0.80
C LEU A 101 -0.53 12.27 0.75
N TYR A 102 -0.18 11.32 1.64
CA TYR A 102 1.15 10.76 1.66
C TYR A 102 1.32 9.68 0.58
N VAL A 103 2.17 9.93 -0.41
CA VAL A 103 2.39 9.05 -1.57
C VAL A 103 3.77 8.35 -1.54
N GLY A 104 4.45 8.39 -0.38
CA GLY A 104 5.77 7.82 -0.19
C GLY A 104 6.90 8.80 -0.55
N ALA A 105 7.98 8.76 0.23
CA ALA A 105 9.08 9.73 0.15
C ALA A 105 9.71 9.87 -1.26
N LYS A 106 9.91 8.75 -1.97
CA LYS A 106 10.50 8.76 -3.33
C LYS A 106 9.57 9.44 -4.35
N THR A 107 8.28 9.16 -4.27
CA THR A 107 7.25 9.78 -5.11
C THR A 107 7.13 11.26 -4.80
N ASP A 108 7.06 11.64 -3.52
CA ASP A 108 6.99 13.05 -3.10
C ASP A 108 8.21 13.85 -3.55
N ALA A 109 9.42 13.29 -3.41
CA ALA A 109 10.64 13.92 -3.89
C ALA A 109 10.62 14.11 -5.42
N PHE A 110 10.12 13.11 -6.16
CA PHE A 110 9.98 13.19 -7.61
C PHE A 110 8.96 14.25 -8.04
N ILE A 111 7.80 14.34 -7.37
CA ILE A 111 6.80 15.38 -7.62
C ILE A 111 7.40 16.76 -7.40
N LYS A 112 8.11 16.97 -6.29
CA LYS A 112 8.78 18.25 -5.98
C LYS A 112 9.81 18.63 -7.04
N LEU A 113 10.59 17.68 -7.53
CA LEU A 113 11.61 17.90 -8.56
C LEU A 113 11.02 18.22 -9.95
N LYS A 114 9.83 17.70 -10.26
CA LYS A 114 9.19 17.80 -11.59
C LYS A 114 7.91 18.62 -11.60
N ASN A 115 7.66 19.40 -10.56
CA ASN A 115 6.38 20.09 -10.35
C ASN A 115 5.96 20.99 -11.52
N GLU A 116 6.92 21.62 -12.20
CA GLU A 116 6.66 22.50 -13.37
C GLU A 116 6.30 21.73 -14.66
N ASN A 117 6.67 20.45 -14.74
CA ASN A 117 6.47 19.61 -15.93
C ASN A 117 5.24 18.70 -15.83
N ILE A 118 4.43 18.85 -14.78
CA ILE A 118 3.27 18.01 -14.51
C ILE A 118 2.04 18.91 -14.43
N ALA A 119 1.02 18.63 -15.25
CA ALA A 119 -0.22 19.37 -15.18
C ALA A 119 -0.90 19.15 -13.82
N LYS A 120 -1.44 20.23 -13.23
CA LYS A 120 -2.10 20.17 -11.91
C LYS A 120 -3.24 19.15 -11.87
N GLU A 121 -4.00 19.05 -12.96
CA GLU A 121 -5.10 18.09 -13.11
C GLU A 121 -4.58 16.64 -13.10
N GLU A 122 -3.49 16.34 -13.81
CA GLU A 122 -2.90 15.00 -13.79
C GLU A 122 -2.36 14.63 -12.41
N LEU A 123 -1.74 15.59 -11.71
CA LEU A 123 -1.28 15.39 -10.33
C LEU A 123 -2.45 15.14 -9.36
N HIS A 124 -3.56 15.87 -9.53
CA HIS A 124 -4.78 15.65 -8.76
C HIS A 124 -5.35 14.25 -9.03
N ASN A 125 -5.52 13.87 -10.30
CA ASN A 125 -6.02 12.57 -10.71
C ASN A 125 -5.12 11.43 -10.19
N PHE A 126 -3.80 11.61 -10.21
CA PHE A 126 -2.87 10.67 -9.59
C PHE A 126 -3.18 10.48 -8.09
N ARG A 127 -3.29 11.57 -7.33
CA ARG A 127 -3.56 11.51 -5.89
C ARG A 127 -4.91 10.87 -5.57
N VAL A 128 -5.95 11.16 -6.35
CA VAL A 128 -7.28 10.51 -6.21
C VAL A 128 -7.15 9.00 -6.35
N ARG A 129 -6.46 8.51 -7.39
CA ARG A 129 -6.25 7.07 -7.57
C ARG A 129 -5.43 6.44 -6.45
N ILE A 130 -4.45 7.16 -5.90
CA ILE A 130 -3.69 6.67 -4.74
C ILE A 130 -4.58 6.56 -3.50
N LEU A 131 -5.45 7.55 -3.27
CA LEU A 131 -6.41 7.52 -2.17
C LEU A 131 -7.38 6.34 -2.30
N ASP A 132 -7.93 6.10 -3.49
CA ASP A 132 -8.81 4.96 -3.76
C ASP A 132 -8.11 3.63 -3.49
N LEU A 133 -6.85 3.50 -3.91
CA LEU A 133 -6.08 2.29 -3.64
C LEU A 133 -5.84 2.10 -2.14
N TYR A 134 -5.48 3.13 -1.39
CA TYR A 134 -5.31 3.01 0.06
C TYR A 134 -6.60 2.61 0.76
N ALA A 135 -7.73 3.20 0.35
CA ALA A 135 -9.04 2.85 0.88
C ALA A 135 -9.37 1.38 0.58
N GLU A 136 -9.12 0.92 -0.64
CA GLU A 136 -9.36 -0.47 -1.05
C GLU A 136 -8.48 -1.46 -0.27
N ILE A 137 -7.18 -1.19 -0.11
CA ILE A 137 -6.30 -2.05 0.69
C ILE A 137 -6.81 -2.14 2.14
N CYS A 138 -7.17 -1.00 2.74
CA CYS A 138 -7.74 -0.96 4.08
C CYS A 138 -9.05 -1.76 4.17
N TYR A 139 -9.91 -1.66 3.16
CA TYR A 139 -11.17 -2.38 3.09
C TYR A 139 -10.94 -3.90 3.03
N GLN A 140 -10.03 -4.35 2.17
CA GLN A 140 -9.66 -5.76 2.05
C GLN A 140 -9.05 -6.30 3.36
N ILE A 141 -8.26 -5.50 4.07
CA ILE A 141 -7.73 -5.89 5.38
C ILE A 141 -8.88 -6.10 6.39
N LYS A 142 -9.80 -5.13 6.53
CA LYS A 142 -10.95 -5.27 7.45
C LYS A 142 -11.86 -6.44 7.09
N LYS A 143 -12.00 -6.75 5.79
CA LYS A 143 -12.82 -7.88 5.32
C LYS A 143 -12.22 -9.23 5.72
N ARG A 144 -10.89 -9.34 5.79
CA ARG A 144 -10.18 -10.60 6.03
C ARG A 144 -9.75 -10.81 7.48
N PHE A 145 -9.63 -9.73 8.25
CA PHE A 145 -9.13 -9.77 9.63
C PHE A 145 -10.05 -9.02 10.57
N ASP A 146 -10.51 -9.70 11.62
CA ASP A 146 -11.16 -9.02 12.74
C ASP A 146 -10.09 -8.34 13.61
N LEU A 147 -9.94 -7.03 13.40
CA LEU A 147 -9.00 -6.19 14.16
C LEU A 147 -9.41 -5.98 15.63
N ASN A 148 -10.54 -6.54 16.07
CA ASN A 148 -11.03 -6.51 17.44
C ASN A 148 -11.14 -7.92 18.06
N ASP A 149 -10.59 -8.95 17.41
CA ASP A 149 -10.64 -10.32 17.90
C ASP A 149 -9.98 -10.45 19.29
N SER A 150 -10.79 -10.78 20.29
CA SER A 150 -10.35 -10.94 21.68
C SER A 150 -9.50 -12.19 21.91
N HIS A 151 -9.65 -13.22 21.09
CA HIS A 151 -8.91 -14.49 21.21
C HIS A 151 -7.51 -14.34 20.63
N LEU A 152 -7.40 -13.75 19.43
CA LEU A 152 -6.13 -13.50 18.77
C LEU A 152 -5.30 -12.42 19.47
N LYS A 153 -5.92 -11.57 20.29
CA LYS A 153 -5.21 -10.59 21.13
C LYS A 153 -4.23 -11.24 22.11
N TYR A 154 -4.53 -12.45 22.58
CA TYR A 154 -3.68 -13.21 23.50
C TYR A 154 -2.87 -14.30 22.80
N ALA A 155 -3.04 -14.48 21.48
CA ALA A 155 -2.28 -15.49 20.73
C ALA A 155 -0.78 -15.26 20.84
N SER A 156 -0.31 -14.01 20.98
CA SER A 156 1.09 -13.66 21.27
C SER A 156 1.65 -14.33 22.53
N ASN A 157 0.79 -14.66 23.50
CA ASN A 157 1.20 -15.31 24.75
C ASN A 157 1.46 -16.81 24.54
N PHE A 158 0.94 -17.38 23.47
CA PHE A 158 1.08 -18.78 23.10
C PHE A 158 1.90 -18.85 21.82
N THR A 159 3.21 -18.66 21.94
CA THR A 159 4.13 -18.77 20.80
C THR A 159 4.77 -20.17 20.81
N PRO A 160 4.24 -21.13 20.03
CA PRO A 160 4.85 -22.45 19.97
C PRO A 160 6.18 -22.38 19.21
N ASN A 161 7.23 -22.99 19.77
CA ASN A 161 8.51 -23.18 19.06
C ASN A 161 8.38 -24.23 17.96
N ILE A 162 7.49 -25.22 18.13
CA ILE A 162 7.18 -26.27 17.17
C ILE A 162 5.66 -26.40 17.13
N ALA A 163 5.06 -26.20 15.96
CA ALA A 163 3.66 -26.54 15.73
C ALA A 163 3.62 -27.99 15.23
N LEU A 164 3.12 -28.90 16.05
CA LEU A 164 2.86 -30.28 15.63
C LEU A 164 1.62 -30.29 14.75
N TYR A 165 1.75 -30.70 13.49
CA TYR A 165 0.61 -31.06 12.66
C TYR A 165 0.16 -32.47 13.10
N GLY A 166 -1.10 -32.59 13.50
CA GLY A 166 -1.64 -33.88 13.92
C GLY A 166 -1.86 -34.79 12.71
N SER A 167 -1.10 -35.87 12.59
CA SER A 167 -1.60 -37.08 11.96
C SER A 167 -2.45 -37.81 12.99
N VAL A 168 -3.72 -37.42 13.08
CA VAL A 168 -4.73 -38.13 13.86
C VAL A 168 -5.10 -39.37 13.04
N TRP A 169 -4.56 -40.52 13.43
CA TRP A 169 -5.00 -41.84 12.99
C TRP A 169 -5.72 -42.52 14.15
#